data_AF-A0A923WUC8-F1
#
_entry.id   AF-A0A923WUC8-F1
#
_cell.length_a   1.000
_cell.length_b   1.000
_cell.length_c   1.000
_cell.angle_alpha   90.00
_cell.angle_beta   90.00
_cell.angle_gamma   90.00
#
_symmetry.space_group_name_H-M   'P 1'
#
loop_
_entity.id
_entity.type
_entity.pdbx_description
1 polymer ?
#
loop_
_entity_poly.entity_id
_entity_poly.type
_entity_poly.pdbx_seq_one_letter_code
_entity_poly.pdbx_strand_id
1 'polypeptide(L)'
;FERDRNHVFIGSSYMYMTAKDYLKIGQLVMNNGMWKGKQLIPEFYIKLLHAVAPGVEKLAVGGTSAARSYSMQATTNLPILGRNLEPEYDDLPSDAILFLGHQGQLIVASPSQKLVIVRLAMDKSTQFRKRTFFRAIKELIKSNKSGHYFTAGDKKDPALKAPPPNDGSHGALHIMDILKVPLLIRSYTAKEYCSCRFVVGRTHDACYADIALSMPVMPQIQVKDGDNGTKKIMTKFYVGDENTAEFSGEKFGCRLIN
;
A
#
# COMPACT_ATOMS: atom_id res chain seq x y z
N PHE A 1 5.58 -6.74 -11.24
CA PHE A 1 6.23 -5.43 -11.07
C PHE A 1 6.45 -4.83 -12.43
N GLU A 2 6.17 -3.54 -12.57
CA GLU A 2 6.59 -2.78 -13.74
C GLU A 2 8.05 -2.33 -13.64
N ARG A 3 8.54 -1.70 -14.71
CA ARG A 3 9.93 -1.25 -14.84
C ARG A 3 10.03 0.26 -15.00
N ASP A 4 11.21 0.80 -14.71
CA ASP A 4 11.58 2.16 -15.08
C ASP A 4 11.98 2.24 -16.58
N ARG A 5 12.39 3.44 -17.01
CA ARG A 5 12.82 3.69 -18.41
C ARG A 5 14.05 2.87 -18.82
N ASN A 6 14.89 2.49 -17.85
CA ASN A 6 16.13 1.74 -18.04
C ASN A 6 15.91 0.22 -17.88
N HIS A 7 14.65 -0.25 -17.89
CA HIS A 7 14.27 -1.65 -17.74
C HIS A 7 14.58 -2.27 -16.37
N VAL A 8 14.78 -1.45 -15.34
CA VAL A 8 14.97 -1.91 -13.95
C VAL A 8 13.60 -2.07 -13.29
N PHE A 9 13.37 -3.20 -12.60
CA PHE A 9 12.13 -3.40 -11.85
C PHE A 9 12.00 -2.40 -10.71
N ILE A 10 10.83 -1.79 -10.59
CA ILE A 10 10.52 -0.87 -9.49
C ILE A 10 10.06 -1.70 -8.31
N GLY A 11 10.96 -1.95 -7.35
CA GLY A 11 10.69 -2.81 -6.19
C GLY A 11 9.85 -2.16 -5.10
N SER A 12 9.68 -0.84 -5.11
CA SER A 12 8.96 -0.08 -4.09
C SER A 12 7.45 0.06 -4.36
N SER A 13 7.00 -0.15 -5.61
CA SER A 13 5.62 0.07 -6.05
C SER A 13 5.32 -0.65 -7.38
N TYR A 14 4.17 -0.39 -8.02
CA TYR A 14 3.79 -0.96 -9.32
C TYR A 14 3.79 -2.50 -9.38
N MET A 15 3.42 -3.15 -8.27
CA MET A 15 3.01 -4.55 -8.25
C MET A 15 1.51 -4.62 -8.51
N TYR A 16 1.11 -5.35 -9.55
CA TYR A 16 -0.28 -5.57 -9.89
C TYR A 16 -0.58 -7.06 -9.79
N MET A 17 -1.48 -7.41 -8.88
CA MET A 17 -1.85 -8.77 -8.54
C MET A 17 -3.31 -8.79 -8.10
N THR A 18 -3.96 -9.96 -8.21
CA THR A 18 -5.34 -10.08 -7.73
C THR A 18 -5.39 -10.03 -6.19
N ALA A 19 -6.55 -9.71 -5.60
CA ALA A 19 -6.72 -9.78 -4.15
C ALA A 19 -6.40 -11.19 -3.60
N LYS A 20 -6.70 -12.24 -4.38
CA LYS A 20 -6.37 -13.63 -4.02
C LYS A 20 -4.87 -13.90 -4.01
N ASP A 21 -4.09 -13.25 -4.87
CA ASP A 21 -2.65 -13.40 -4.86
C ASP A 21 -2.00 -12.59 -3.72
N TYR A 22 -2.50 -11.38 -3.45
CA TYR A 22 -2.11 -10.63 -2.25
C TYR A 22 -2.44 -11.38 -0.95
N LEU A 23 -3.56 -12.13 -0.93
CA LEU A 23 -3.92 -13.01 0.18
C LEU A 23 -2.84 -14.05 0.46
N LYS A 24 -2.15 -14.55 -0.57
CA LYS A 24 -1.05 -15.53 -0.41
C LYS A 24 0.15 -14.93 0.34
N ILE A 25 0.41 -13.62 0.21
CA ILE A 25 1.45 -12.93 0.97
C ILE A 25 1.08 -12.93 2.46
N GLY A 26 -0.16 -12.56 2.79
CA GLY A 26 -0.63 -12.62 4.17
C GLY A 26 -0.65 -14.06 4.73
N GLN A 27 -1.00 -15.05 3.90
CA GLN A 27 -0.98 -16.46 4.28
C GLN A 27 0.44 -16.97 4.54
N LEU A 28 1.44 -16.52 3.77
CA LEU A 28 2.85 -16.81 4.03
C LEU A 28 3.26 -16.29 5.41
N VAL A 29 2.89 -15.05 5.74
CA VAL A 29 3.17 -14.46 7.06
C VAL A 29 2.44 -15.23 8.17
N MET A 30 1.15 -15.52 7.99
CA MET A 30 0.34 -16.31 8.92
C MET A 30 0.95 -17.70 9.18
N ASN A 31 1.54 -18.32 8.16
CA ASN A 31 2.15 -19.64 8.21
C ASN A 31 3.65 -19.61 8.51
N ASN A 32 4.16 -18.51 9.10
CA ASN A 32 5.57 -18.38 9.46
C ASN A 32 6.54 -18.66 8.29
N GLY A 33 6.17 -18.21 7.10
CA GLY A 33 6.97 -18.34 5.87
C GLY A 33 6.86 -19.68 5.14
N MET A 34 6.05 -20.61 5.64
CA MET A 34 5.79 -21.90 5.00
C MET A 34 4.71 -21.81 3.92
N TRP A 35 4.96 -22.48 2.79
CA TRP A 35 3.99 -22.65 1.72
C TRP A 35 3.99 -24.11 1.27
N LYS A 36 2.83 -24.78 1.36
CA LYS A 36 2.66 -26.18 0.94
C LYS A 36 3.77 -27.11 1.46
N GLY A 37 4.13 -26.98 2.74
CA GLY A 37 5.15 -27.80 3.39
C GLY A 37 6.61 -27.40 3.11
N LYS A 38 6.87 -26.34 2.34
CA LYS A 38 8.21 -25.80 2.08
C LYS A 38 8.41 -24.45 2.74
N GLN A 39 9.53 -24.25 3.43
CA GLN A 39 9.95 -22.94 3.93
C GLN A 39 10.37 -22.05 2.76
N LEU A 40 9.55 -21.06 2.39
CA LEU A 40 9.89 -20.10 1.33
C LEU A 40 10.54 -18.85 1.89
N ILE A 41 10.05 -18.35 3.02
CA ILE A 41 10.62 -17.21 3.74
C ILE A 41 11.16 -17.73 5.06
N PRO A 42 12.44 -17.57 5.41
CA PRO A 42 12.97 -18.08 6.67
C PRO A 42 12.20 -17.57 7.88
N GLU A 43 11.98 -18.43 8.88
CA GLU A 43 11.26 -18.07 10.11
C GLU A 43 11.85 -16.83 10.79
N PHE A 44 13.18 -16.69 10.81
CA PHE A 44 13.83 -15.52 11.40
C PHE A 44 13.38 -14.21 10.72
N TYR A 45 13.11 -14.25 9.42
CA TYR A 45 12.65 -13.07 8.69
C TYR A 45 11.22 -12.69 9.09
N ILE A 46 10.35 -13.68 9.31
CA ILE A 46 9.00 -13.43 9.84
C ILE A 46 9.06 -12.84 11.25
N LYS A 47 9.95 -13.34 12.10
CA LYS A 47 10.22 -12.74 13.42
C LYS A 47 10.68 -11.30 13.32
N LEU A 48 11.52 -10.98 12.33
CA LEU A 48 11.94 -9.59 12.08
C LEU A 48 10.81 -8.69 11.56
N LEU A 49 9.85 -9.21 10.78
CA LEU A 49 8.63 -8.47 10.42
C LEU A 49 7.79 -8.17 11.67
N HIS A 50 7.78 -9.10 12.64
CA HIS A 50 7.11 -8.95 13.93
C HIS A 50 8.02 -8.38 15.03
N ALA A 51 8.83 -7.38 14.69
CA ALA A 51 9.67 -6.67 15.64
C ALA A 51 9.49 -5.16 15.50
N VAL A 52 9.91 -4.40 16.51
CA VAL A 52 10.05 -2.95 16.41
C VAL A 52 11.51 -2.64 16.11
N ALA A 53 11.77 -1.92 15.01
CA ALA A 53 13.14 -1.58 14.65
C ALA A 53 13.78 -0.66 15.72
N PRO A 54 15.09 -0.79 16.03
CA PRO A 54 15.74 0.01 17.08
C PRO A 54 15.65 1.53 16.90
N GLY A 55 15.52 2.02 15.67
CA GLY A 55 15.29 3.44 15.40
C GLY A 55 13.88 3.89 15.77
N VAL A 56 12.88 3.05 15.53
CA VAL A 56 11.46 3.31 15.86
C VAL A 56 11.24 3.33 17.37
N GLU A 57 11.99 2.52 18.11
CA GLU A 57 12.04 2.54 19.59
C GLU A 57 12.55 3.86 20.17
N LYS A 58 13.17 4.74 19.37
CA LYS A 58 13.76 6.00 19.84
C LYS A 58 13.07 7.21 19.26
N LEU A 59 12.69 7.17 17.97
CA LEU A 59 12.16 8.31 17.26
C LEU A 59 10.97 7.92 16.38
N ALA A 60 9.97 8.81 16.32
CA ALA A 60 8.85 8.65 15.40
C ALA A 60 9.31 8.86 13.94
N VAL A 61 8.78 8.04 13.04
CA VAL A 61 8.97 8.25 11.60
C VAL A 61 8.02 9.37 11.14
N GLY A 62 8.58 10.49 10.71
CA GLY A 62 7.81 11.62 10.17
C GLY A 62 6.92 11.18 8.99
N GLY A 63 5.75 11.81 8.85
CA GLY A 63 4.78 11.43 7.81
C GLY A 63 3.96 10.18 8.12
N THR A 64 4.06 9.63 9.34
CA THR A 64 3.24 8.50 9.81
C THR A 64 2.76 8.74 11.24
N SER A 65 1.93 7.84 11.77
CA SER A 65 1.52 7.90 13.18
C SER A 65 2.75 7.80 14.10
N ALA A 66 2.79 8.61 15.16
CA ALA A 66 3.84 8.49 16.16
C ALA A 66 3.87 7.10 16.84
N ALA A 67 2.78 6.35 16.84
CA ALA A 67 2.69 4.99 17.37
C ALA A 67 2.88 3.90 16.29
N ARG A 68 3.34 4.27 15.09
CA ARG A 68 3.59 3.33 14.00
C ARG A 68 4.80 2.45 14.31
N SER A 69 4.55 1.26 14.81
CA SER A 69 5.58 0.22 14.96
C SER A 69 5.92 -0.36 13.59
N TYR A 70 7.21 -0.45 13.25
CA TYR A 70 7.67 -0.82 11.91
C TYR A 70 8.99 -1.57 11.95
N SER A 71 9.14 -2.56 11.07
CA SER A 71 10.37 -3.32 10.83
C SER A 71 10.32 -4.05 9.48
N MET A 72 11.48 -4.27 8.85
CA MET A 72 11.64 -5.06 7.63
C MET A 72 10.57 -4.83 6.54
N GLN A 73 10.30 -3.56 6.21
CA GLN A 73 9.32 -3.16 5.20
C GLN A 73 7.83 -3.39 5.56
N ALA A 74 7.54 -3.74 6.81
CA ALA A 74 6.17 -3.96 7.30
C ALA A 74 5.89 -3.16 8.58
N THR A 75 4.61 -2.84 8.77
CA THR A 75 4.09 -2.33 10.04
C THR A 75 3.74 -3.51 10.93
N THR A 76 4.02 -3.42 12.23
CA THR A 76 3.53 -4.36 13.25
C THR A 76 2.58 -3.64 14.18
N ASN A 77 1.69 -4.36 14.88
CA ASN A 77 0.83 -3.80 15.90
C ASN A 77 1.36 -4.05 17.33
N LEU A 78 2.66 -4.26 17.47
CA LEU A 78 3.33 -4.28 18.79
C LEU A 78 3.35 -2.87 19.43
N PRO A 79 3.38 -2.77 20.76
CA PRO A 79 3.70 -1.52 21.44
C PRO A 79 5.14 -1.07 21.11
N ILE A 80 5.43 0.23 21.26
CA ILE A 80 6.77 0.80 21.15
C ILE A 80 7.26 1.12 22.56
N LEU A 81 7.96 0.16 23.17
CA LEU A 81 8.33 0.22 24.58
C LEU A 81 9.32 1.34 24.88
N GLY A 82 10.32 1.55 24.01
CA GLY A 82 11.33 2.61 24.17
C GLY A 82 10.77 4.02 24.13
N ARG A 83 9.53 4.19 23.63
CA ARG A 83 8.80 5.46 23.61
C ARG A 83 7.57 5.47 24.51
N ASN A 84 7.37 4.41 25.29
CA ASN A 84 6.24 4.21 26.19
C ASN A 84 4.88 4.35 25.49
N LEU A 85 4.68 3.68 24.35
CA LEU A 85 3.46 3.76 23.55
C LEU A 85 2.79 2.39 23.40
N GLU A 86 1.49 2.37 23.61
CA GLU A 86 0.58 1.27 23.24
C GLU A 86 0.56 1.02 21.71
N PRO A 87 0.07 -0.15 21.25
CA PRO A 87 -0.18 -0.43 19.85
C PRO A 87 -0.99 0.66 19.14
N GLU A 88 -0.70 0.90 17.85
CA GLU A 88 -1.47 1.87 17.07
C GLU A 88 -2.95 1.47 16.95
N TYR A 89 -3.27 0.18 16.75
CA TYR A 89 -4.62 -0.27 16.45
C TYR A 89 -5.20 -1.16 17.57
N ASP A 90 -6.00 -0.57 18.46
CA ASP A 90 -6.69 -1.27 19.55
C ASP A 90 -7.58 -2.43 19.09
N ASP A 91 -8.17 -2.33 17.89
CA ASP A 91 -9.11 -3.32 17.33
C ASP A 91 -8.42 -4.43 16.53
N LEU A 92 -7.09 -4.43 16.46
CA LEU A 92 -6.28 -5.52 15.92
C LEU A 92 -5.52 -6.21 17.06
N PRO A 93 -5.16 -7.50 16.92
CA PRO A 93 -4.21 -8.15 17.83
C PRO A 93 -2.83 -7.48 17.78
N SER A 94 -2.07 -7.62 18.86
CA SER A 94 -0.67 -7.16 18.90
C SER A 94 0.26 -7.96 17.97
N ASP A 95 -0.16 -9.17 17.56
CA ASP A 95 0.59 -10.00 16.61
C ASP A 95 0.30 -9.68 15.13
N ALA A 96 -0.55 -8.69 14.87
CA ALA A 96 -0.89 -8.30 13.51
C ALA A 96 0.32 -7.67 12.80
N ILE A 97 0.62 -8.18 11.60
CA ILE A 97 1.56 -7.60 10.66
C ILE A 97 0.75 -6.97 9.52
N LEU A 98 1.06 -5.71 9.20
CA LEU A 98 0.35 -4.88 8.24
C LEU A 98 1.30 -4.44 7.12
N PHE A 99 0.92 -4.74 5.89
CA PHE A 99 1.49 -4.14 4.69
C PHE A 99 0.51 -3.06 4.25
N LEU A 100 0.96 -1.80 4.25
CA LEU A 100 0.12 -0.65 3.95
C LEU A 100 0.60 -0.01 2.65
N GLY A 101 -0.30 0.11 1.69
CA GLY A 101 -0.06 0.72 0.39
C GLY A 101 -0.76 2.07 0.22
N HIS A 102 -0.34 2.79 -0.81
CA HIS A 102 -0.98 4.03 -1.24
C HIS A 102 -2.48 3.83 -1.53
N GLN A 103 -3.29 4.89 -1.37
CA GLN A 103 -4.75 4.88 -1.65
C GLN A 103 -5.55 3.82 -0.87
N GLY A 104 -5.08 3.49 0.34
CA GLY A 104 -5.81 2.66 1.30
C GLY A 104 -5.67 1.16 1.08
N GLN A 105 -4.79 0.74 0.17
CA GLN A 105 -4.45 -0.67 0.00
C GLN A 105 -3.86 -1.23 1.30
N LEU A 106 -4.26 -2.45 1.66
CA LEU A 106 -3.64 -3.14 2.79
C LEU A 106 -3.69 -4.66 2.69
N ILE A 107 -2.74 -5.27 3.38
CA ILE A 107 -2.75 -6.68 3.78
C ILE A 107 -2.52 -6.68 5.28
N VAL A 108 -3.39 -7.31 6.05
CA VAL A 108 -3.18 -7.56 7.49
C VAL A 108 -3.17 -9.05 7.70
N ALA A 109 -2.15 -9.57 8.36
CA ALA A 109 -2.06 -10.97 8.76
C ALA A 109 -1.94 -11.04 10.30
N SER A 110 -2.80 -11.83 10.92
CA SER A 110 -2.70 -12.17 12.35
C SER A 110 -2.56 -13.68 12.49
N PRO A 111 -1.36 -14.17 12.84
CA PRO A 111 -1.10 -15.59 13.06
C PRO A 111 -1.99 -16.22 14.14
N SER A 112 -2.11 -15.57 15.32
CA SER A 112 -2.90 -16.08 16.46
C SER A 112 -4.38 -16.27 16.14
N GLN A 113 -4.91 -15.44 15.24
CA GLN A 113 -6.31 -15.51 14.82
C GLN A 113 -6.52 -16.28 13.52
N LYS A 114 -5.44 -16.76 12.88
CA LYS A 114 -5.47 -17.39 11.55
C LYS A 114 -6.24 -16.54 10.53
N LEU A 115 -6.05 -15.23 10.58
CA LEU A 115 -6.81 -14.25 9.80
C LEU A 115 -5.89 -13.50 8.85
N VAL A 116 -6.33 -13.37 7.60
CA VAL A 116 -5.76 -12.41 6.64
C VAL A 116 -6.86 -11.53 6.09
N ILE A 117 -6.63 -10.22 6.13
CA ILE A 117 -7.49 -9.20 5.55
C ILE A 117 -6.75 -8.60 4.35
N VAL A 118 -7.36 -8.61 3.18
CA VAL A 118 -6.83 -7.93 1.99
C VAL A 118 -7.83 -6.87 1.55
N ARG A 119 -7.33 -5.67 1.28
CA ARG A 119 -8.09 -4.58 0.69
C ARG A 119 -7.27 -3.99 -0.45
N LEU A 120 -7.82 -4.08 -1.67
CA LEU A 120 -7.33 -3.33 -2.81
C LEU A 120 -8.28 -2.15 -3.04
N ALA A 121 -7.72 -0.97 -3.25
CA ALA A 121 -8.49 0.26 -3.29
C ALA A 121 -7.78 1.36 -4.08
N MET A 122 -8.59 2.35 -4.46
CA MET A 122 -8.20 3.58 -5.13
C MET A 122 -8.90 4.74 -4.39
N ASP A 123 -8.64 4.87 -3.09
CA ASP A 123 -9.34 5.85 -2.26
C ASP A 123 -8.95 7.28 -2.63
N LYS A 124 -9.96 8.15 -2.71
CA LYS A 124 -9.76 9.58 -2.86
C LYS A 124 -9.37 10.17 -1.50
N SER A 125 -8.20 10.82 -1.42
CA SER A 125 -7.68 11.53 -0.24
C SER A 125 -7.65 10.68 1.06
N THR A 126 -7.64 11.35 2.22
CA THR A 126 -7.51 10.75 3.57
C THR A 126 -8.78 10.05 4.08
N GLN A 127 -9.75 9.75 3.18
CA GLN A 127 -11.06 9.22 3.58
C GLN A 127 -11.00 7.85 4.27
N PHE A 128 -9.99 7.04 3.96
CA PHE A 128 -9.88 5.71 4.54
C PHE A 128 -9.38 5.73 5.99
N ARG A 129 -10.34 5.67 6.92
CA ARG A 129 -10.09 5.61 8.37
C ARG A 129 -9.87 4.17 8.84
N LYS A 130 -8.59 3.76 8.89
CA LYS A 130 -8.14 2.41 9.28
C LYS A 130 -8.72 1.95 10.62
N ARG A 131 -8.72 2.80 11.65
CA ARG A 131 -9.31 2.49 12.98
C ARG A 131 -10.79 2.10 12.88
N THR A 132 -11.59 2.89 12.16
CA THR A 132 -13.00 2.60 11.93
C THR A 132 -13.19 1.28 11.17
N PHE A 133 -12.36 1.04 10.14
CA PHE A 133 -12.39 -0.20 9.38
C PHE A 133 -12.08 -1.43 10.24
N PHE A 134 -11.00 -1.41 11.03
CA PHE A 134 -10.65 -2.53 11.89
C PHE A 134 -11.67 -2.78 13.01
N ARG A 135 -12.25 -1.72 13.57
CA ARG A 135 -13.39 -1.84 14.49
C ARG A 135 -14.57 -2.58 13.84
N ALA A 136 -14.94 -2.21 12.61
CA ALA A 136 -16.03 -2.88 11.90
C ALA A 136 -15.74 -4.36 11.63
N ILE A 137 -14.49 -4.71 11.28
CA ILE A 137 -14.06 -6.10 11.12
C ILE A 137 -14.16 -6.87 12.44
N LYS A 138 -13.68 -6.29 13.54
CA LYS A 138 -13.82 -6.88 14.89
C LYS A 138 -15.28 -7.19 15.21
N GLU A 139 -16.18 -6.22 15.05
CA GLU A 139 -17.61 -6.41 15.33
C GLU A 139 -18.23 -7.50 14.44
N LEU A 140 -17.89 -7.53 13.15
CA LEU A 140 -18.35 -8.56 12.22
C LEU A 140 -17.89 -9.97 12.61
N ILE A 141 -16.64 -10.12 13.06
CA ILE A 141 -16.12 -11.42 13.51
C ILE A 141 -16.81 -11.86 14.80
N LYS A 142 -16.96 -10.93 15.77
CA LYS A 142 -17.64 -11.20 17.04
C LYS A 142 -19.12 -11.56 16.83
N SER A 143 -19.82 -10.90 15.90
CA SER A 143 -21.25 -11.19 15.62
C SER A 143 -21.48 -12.57 15.02
N ASN A 144 -20.51 -13.10 14.25
CA ASN A 144 -20.65 -14.38 13.57
C ASN A 144 -20.32 -15.60 14.45
N LYS A 145 -20.08 -15.41 15.76
CA LYS A 145 -19.67 -16.48 16.71
C LYS A 145 -18.44 -17.29 16.26
N SER A 146 -17.66 -16.74 15.33
CA SER A 146 -16.46 -17.36 14.76
C SER A 146 -15.28 -17.20 15.72
N GLY A 147 -15.33 -17.91 16.85
CA GLY A 147 -14.23 -18.00 17.82
C GLY A 147 -13.91 -16.72 18.59
N HIS A 148 -12.83 -16.78 19.36
CA HIS A 148 -12.34 -15.66 20.17
C HIS A 148 -11.47 -14.72 19.32
N TYR A 149 -11.94 -13.49 19.12
CA TYR A 149 -11.15 -12.41 18.51
C TYR A 149 -10.58 -11.53 19.63
N PHE A 150 -9.27 -11.65 19.87
CA PHE A 150 -8.55 -10.93 20.93
C PHE A 150 -7.81 -9.75 20.35
N THR A 151 -7.95 -8.57 20.94
CA THR A 151 -7.33 -7.35 20.41
C THR A 151 -6.29 -6.78 21.38
N ALA A 152 -5.42 -5.92 20.87
CA ALA A 152 -4.50 -5.15 21.70
C ALA A 152 -5.26 -4.33 22.75
N GLY A 153 -6.42 -3.78 22.39
CA GLY A 153 -7.30 -3.06 23.29
C GLY A 153 -7.84 -3.89 24.47
N ASP A 154 -7.91 -5.22 24.34
CA ASP A 154 -8.31 -6.12 25.44
C ASP A 154 -7.17 -6.34 26.46
N LYS A 155 -5.92 -5.98 26.11
CA LYS A 155 -4.70 -6.21 26.91
C LYS A 155 -3.83 -4.95 27.02
N LYS A 156 -4.45 -3.82 27.36
CA LYS A 156 -3.71 -2.56 27.58
C LYS A 156 -2.82 -2.67 28.82
N ASP A 157 -1.63 -2.10 28.71
CA ASP A 157 -0.71 -1.88 29.81
C ASP A 157 -0.91 -0.46 30.36
N PRO A 158 -1.38 -0.30 31.60
CA PRO A 158 -1.60 1.03 32.19
C PRO A 158 -0.31 1.86 32.33
N ALA A 159 0.87 1.27 32.20
CA ALA A 159 2.14 1.99 32.20
C ALA A 159 2.44 2.67 30.86
N LEU A 160 1.87 2.17 29.75
CA LEU A 160 2.08 2.70 28.42
C LEU A 160 1.09 3.83 28.10
N LYS A 161 1.53 4.80 27.29
CA LYS A 161 0.68 5.90 26.83
C LYS A 161 -0.15 5.45 25.64
N ALA A 162 -1.42 5.84 25.63
CA ALA A 162 -2.25 5.70 24.44
C ALA A 162 -1.63 6.45 23.25
N PRO A 163 -1.74 5.92 22.02
CA PRO A 163 -1.27 6.62 20.83
C PRO A 163 -1.96 7.99 20.73
N PRO A 164 -1.23 9.05 20.35
CA PRO A 164 -1.89 10.30 20.02
C PRO A 164 -2.90 10.06 18.87
N PRO A 165 -4.03 10.81 18.85
CA PRO A 165 -4.95 10.76 17.73
C PRO A 165 -4.18 10.95 16.44
N ASN A 166 -4.36 10.03 15.49
CA ASN A 166 -3.76 10.17 14.17
C ASN A 166 -4.56 11.27 13.45
N ASP A 167 -4.05 12.49 13.46
CA ASP A 167 -4.71 13.65 12.84
C ASP A 167 -4.74 13.56 11.30
N GLY A 168 -4.08 12.56 10.73
CA GLY A 168 -4.04 12.30 9.30
C GLY A 168 -3.38 13.43 8.50
N SER A 169 -2.72 14.37 9.17
CA SER A 169 -2.16 15.59 8.57
C SER A 169 -0.73 15.39 8.08
N HIS A 170 -0.01 14.44 8.67
CA HIS A 170 1.39 14.17 8.33
C HIS A 170 1.48 13.27 7.10
N GLY A 171 1.59 13.89 5.93
CA GLY A 171 1.80 13.20 4.65
C GLY A 171 0.91 13.69 3.51
N ALA A 172 0.07 14.71 3.74
CA ALA A 172 -0.58 15.42 2.65
C ALA A 172 0.50 16.11 1.81
N LEU A 173 0.87 15.51 0.69
CA LEU A 173 1.61 16.19 -0.36
C LEU A 173 0.74 17.39 -0.76
N HIS A 174 1.18 18.63 -0.45
CA HIS A 174 0.45 19.78 -0.93
C HIS A 174 0.46 19.74 -2.45
N ILE A 175 -0.71 19.94 -3.09
CA ILE A 175 -0.81 19.94 -4.55
C ILE A 175 0.12 20.99 -5.19
N MET A 176 0.50 22.02 -4.41
CA MET A 176 1.50 23.02 -4.80
C MET A 176 2.95 22.51 -4.72
N ASP A 177 3.26 21.52 -3.87
CA ASP A 177 4.58 20.88 -3.85
C ASP A 177 4.78 19.96 -5.06
N ILE A 178 3.68 19.39 -5.58
CA ILE A 178 3.67 18.65 -6.84
C ILE A 178 4.12 19.56 -7.99
N LEU A 179 3.62 20.81 -8.06
CA LEU A 179 4.03 21.82 -9.05
C LEU A 179 5.52 22.22 -8.99
N LYS A 180 6.20 21.99 -7.86
CA LYS A 180 7.65 22.22 -7.71
C LYS A 180 8.50 21.14 -8.37
N VAL A 181 7.89 20.06 -8.88
CA VAL A 181 8.60 18.98 -9.59
C VAL A 181 7.94 18.67 -10.95
N PRO A 182 8.00 19.59 -11.93
CA PRO A 182 7.19 19.54 -13.16
C PRO A 182 7.40 18.27 -14.00
N LEU A 183 8.61 17.71 -13.99
CA LEU A 183 8.98 16.50 -14.74
C LEU A 183 8.35 15.22 -14.16
N LEU A 184 8.13 15.17 -12.84
CA LEU A 184 7.58 13.98 -12.16
C LEU A 184 6.08 13.83 -12.44
N ILE A 185 5.32 14.92 -12.46
CA ILE A 185 3.88 14.91 -12.79
C ILE A 185 3.61 14.42 -14.21
N ARG A 186 4.40 14.93 -15.17
CA ARG A 186 4.15 14.76 -16.60
C ARG A 186 4.43 13.33 -17.06
N SER A 187 5.54 12.76 -16.59
CA SER A 187 5.91 11.37 -16.85
C SER A 187 5.04 10.38 -16.08
N TYR A 188 4.53 10.74 -14.89
CA TYR A 188 3.59 9.91 -14.13
C TYR A 188 2.30 9.63 -14.91
N THR A 189 1.77 10.62 -15.64
CA THR A 189 0.44 10.51 -16.25
C THR A 189 0.34 9.44 -17.35
N ALA A 190 1.28 9.39 -18.29
CA ALA A 190 1.28 8.39 -19.36
C ALA A 190 1.38 6.97 -18.79
N LYS A 191 2.25 6.79 -17.80
CA LYS A 191 2.48 5.49 -17.17
C LYS A 191 1.27 5.06 -16.34
N GLU A 192 0.75 5.91 -15.46
CA GLU A 192 -0.45 5.59 -14.67
C GLU A 192 -1.65 5.24 -15.55
N TYR A 193 -1.89 6.02 -16.60
CA TYR A 193 -2.96 5.73 -17.55
C TYR A 193 -2.74 4.35 -18.21
N CYS A 194 -1.52 4.09 -18.67
CA CYS A 194 -1.14 2.82 -19.27
C CYS A 194 -1.41 1.66 -18.30
N SER A 195 -0.89 1.74 -17.08
CA SER A 195 -1.02 0.69 -16.06
C SER A 195 -2.50 0.46 -15.71
N CYS A 196 -3.27 1.54 -15.51
CA CYS A 196 -4.69 1.44 -15.24
C CYS A 196 -5.48 0.76 -16.38
N ARG A 197 -5.21 1.13 -17.64
CA ARG A 197 -5.95 0.60 -18.80
C ARG A 197 -5.54 -0.81 -19.19
N PHE A 198 -4.25 -1.11 -19.20
CA PHE A 198 -3.72 -2.30 -19.86
C PHE A 198 -3.10 -3.32 -18.90
N VAL A 199 -2.74 -2.92 -17.67
CA VAL A 199 -2.29 -3.85 -16.63
C VAL A 199 -3.44 -4.21 -15.70
N VAL A 200 -4.21 -3.22 -15.24
CA VAL A 200 -5.38 -3.45 -14.37
C VAL A 200 -6.64 -3.76 -15.17
N GLY A 201 -6.74 -3.30 -16.42
CA GLY A 201 -7.89 -3.56 -17.28
C GLY A 201 -9.12 -2.69 -16.99
N ARG A 202 -8.94 -1.49 -16.41
CA ARG A 202 -10.04 -0.54 -16.14
C ARG A 202 -10.45 0.20 -17.43
N THR A 203 -11.63 0.82 -17.42
CA THR A 203 -12.14 1.60 -18.56
C THR A 203 -11.39 2.92 -18.74
N HIS A 204 -11.51 3.53 -19.92
CA HIS A 204 -10.97 4.88 -20.19
C HIS A 204 -11.41 5.88 -19.12
N ASP A 205 -12.73 6.01 -18.94
CA ASP A 205 -13.32 7.00 -18.04
C ASP A 205 -12.86 6.82 -16.59
N ALA A 206 -12.72 5.57 -16.12
CA ALA A 206 -12.21 5.29 -14.79
C ALA A 206 -10.76 5.74 -14.63
N CYS A 207 -9.89 5.38 -15.58
CA CYS A 207 -8.48 5.76 -15.54
C CYS A 207 -8.28 7.28 -15.71
N TYR A 208 -9.08 7.90 -16.57
CA TYR A 208 -9.07 9.35 -16.77
C TYR A 208 -9.50 10.09 -15.51
N ALA A 209 -10.55 9.61 -14.84
CA ALA A 209 -11.00 10.16 -13.56
C ALA A 209 -9.97 9.98 -12.44
N ASP A 210 -9.25 8.85 -12.39
CA ASP A 210 -8.21 8.61 -11.38
C ASP A 210 -7.04 9.61 -11.56
N ILE A 211 -6.60 9.84 -12.79
CA ILE A 211 -5.52 10.81 -13.10
C ILE A 211 -5.95 12.24 -12.74
N ALA A 212 -7.20 12.59 -13.04
CA ALA A 212 -7.76 13.91 -12.75
C ALA A 212 -7.75 14.26 -11.25
N LEU A 213 -7.63 13.27 -10.35
CA LEU A 213 -7.48 13.52 -8.91
C LEU A 213 -6.12 14.12 -8.54
N SER A 214 -5.09 13.79 -9.31
CA SER A 214 -3.70 14.20 -9.05
C SER A 214 -3.22 15.35 -9.95
N MET A 215 -4.02 15.74 -10.94
CA MET A 215 -3.61 16.64 -12.01
C MET A 215 -4.43 17.94 -11.99
N PRO A 216 -3.79 19.12 -11.91
CA PRO A 216 -4.51 20.39 -11.97
C PRO A 216 -5.08 20.69 -13.36
N VAL A 217 -4.45 20.16 -14.42
CA VAL A 217 -4.89 20.27 -15.81
C VAL A 217 -4.71 18.91 -16.46
N MET A 218 -5.72 18.44 -17.18
CA MET A 218 -5.65 17.15 -17.87
C MET A 218 -4.89 17.26 -19.19
N PRO A 219 -3.94 16.35 -19.47
CA PRO A 219 -3.32 16.27 -20.79
C PRO A 219 -4.26 15.63 -21.81
N GLN A 220 -3.98 15.88 -23.09
CA GLN A 220 -4.49 15.03 -24.15
C GLN A 220 -3.81 13.66 -24.05
N ILE A 221 -4.61 12.60 -24.06
CA ILE A 221 -4.13 11.22 -24.01
C ILE A 221 -4.46 10.56 -25.35
N GLN A 222 -3.45 10.03 -26.02
CA GLN A 222 -3.61 9.25 -27.24
C GLN A 222 -3.07 7.85 -27.01
N VAL A 223 -3.84 6.85 -27.45
CA VAL A 223 -3.41 5.45 -27.45
C VAL A 223 -3.20 5.03 -28.90
N LYS A 224 -2.02 4.51 -29.21
CA LYS A 224 -1.71 3.87 -30.49
C LYS A 224 -1.38 2.40 -30.27
N ASP A 225 -1.89 1.58 -31.17
CA ASP A 225 -1.54 0.17 -31.23
C ASP A 225 -0.13 0.02 -31.81
N GLY A 226 0.66 -0.86 -31.20
CA GLY A 226 1.95 -1.28 -31.72
C GLY A 226 1.93 -2.75 -32.09
N ASP A 227 3.08 -3.25 -32.53
CA ASP A 227 3.23 -4.65 -32.92
C ASP A 227 3.06 -5.60 -31.73
N ASN A 228 2.67 -6.84 -32.02
CA ASN A 228 2.58 -7.93 -31.03
C ASN A 228 1.74 -7.59 -29.79
N GLY A 229 0.67 -6.79 -29.96
CA GLY A 229 -0.24 -6.42 -28.87
C GLY A 229 0.30 -5.34 -27.92
N THR A 230 1.43 -4.72 -28.24
CA THR A 230 1.94 -3.55 -27.50
C THR A 230 1.01 -2.34 -27.69
N LYS A 231 1.01 -1.43 -26.71
CA LYS A 231 0.26 -0.16 -26.78
C LYS A 231 1.18 0.99 -26.41
N LYS A 232 1.15 2.08 -27.17
CA LYS A 232 1.84 3.34 -26.85
C LYS A 232 0.83 4.37 -26.37
N ILE A 233 1.07 4.91 -25.19
CA ILE A 233 0.26 5.92 -24.53
C ILE A 233 1.06 7.20 -24.56
N MET A 234 0.64 8.15 -25.40
CA MET A 234 1.26 9.47 -25.49
C MET A 234 0.39 10.47 -24.74
N THR A 235 1.02 11.27 -23.88
CA THR A 235 0.35 12.35 -23.16
C THR A 235 1.01 13.68 -23.50
N LYS A 236 0.19 14.65 -23.89
CA LYS A 236 0.66 15.99 -24.28
C LYS A 236 -0.13 17.07 -23.57
N PHE A 237 0.58 18.04 -23.00
CA PHE A 237 0.00 19.28 -22.49
C PHE A 237 0.04 20.36 -23.56
N TYR A 238 -0.81 21.38 -23.47
CA TYR A 238 -0.85 22.50 -24.43
C TYR A 238 0.51 23.19 -24.60
N VAL A 239 1.35 23.18 -23.56
CA VAL A 239 2.72 23.69 -23.58
C VAL A 239 3.66 22.64 -22.96
N GLY A 240 4.64 22.16 -23.73
CA GLY A 240 5.70 21.24 -23.27
C GLY A 240 5.82 19.95 -24.07
N ASP A 241 6.74 19.09 -23.60
CA ASP A 241 7.11 17.83 -24.25
C ASP A 241 6.05 16.73 -24.09
N GLU A 242 5.95 15.89 -25.11
CA GLU A 242 5.16 14.66 -25.08
C GLU A 242 5.86 13.61 -24.21
N ASN A 243 5.11 12.98 -23.31
CA ASN A 243 5.58 11.85 -22.52
C ASN A 243 4.91 10.58 -23.03
N THR A 244 5.67 9.50 -23.15
CA THR A 244 5.16 8.24 -23.69
C THR A 244 5.41 7.09 -22.74
N ALA A 245 4.37 6.31 -22.52
CA ALA A 245 4.47 5.00 -21.90
C ALA A 245 4.17 3.90 -22.92
N GLU A 246 4.78 2.75 -22.73
CA GLU A 246 4.57 1.57 -23.55
C GLU A 246 4.13 0.40 -22.67
N PHE A 247 3.01 -0.20 -23.02
CA PHE A 247 2.59 -1.51 -22.52
C PHE A 247 3.30 -2.60 -23.32
N SER A 248 4.07 -3.44 -22.64
CA SER A 248 4.85 -4.52 -23.26
C SER A 248 4.36 -5.92 -22.87
N GLY A 249 3.04 -6.08 -22.67
CA GLY A 249 2.40 -7.34 -22.29
C GLY A 249 2.29 -7.57 -20.78
N GLU A 250 1.49 -8.57 -20.39
CA GLU A 250 1.11 -8.83 -18.99
C GLU A 250 2.31 -9.06 -18.05
N LYS A 251 3.39 -9.66 -18.57
CA LYS A 251 4.59 -9.97 -17.77
C LYS A 251 5.32 -8.72 -17.29
N PHE A 252 5.36 -7.67 -18.11
CA PHE A 252 6.18 -6.49 -17.86
C PHE A 252 5.38 -5.22 -17.62
N GLY A 253 4.10 -5.21 -18.00
CA GLY A 253 3.20 -4.07 -17.84
C GLY A 253 3.68 -2.84 -18.60
N CYS A 254 3.52 -1.67 -17.98
CA CYS A 254 3.86 -0.40 -18.58
C CYS A 254 5.22 0.14 -18.12
N ARG A 255 5.94 0.80 -19.03
CA ARG A 255 7.13 1.59 -18.70
C ARG A 255 7.09 2.93 -19.41
N LEU A 256 7.82 3.90 -18.90
CA LEU A 256 8.11 5.14 -19.63
C LEU A 256 9.20 4.89 -20.66
N ILE A 257 9.09 5.55 -21.82
CA ILE A 257 10.05 5.43 -22.91
C ILE A 257 10.71 6.77 -23.30
N ASN A 258 10.09 7.91 -22.97
CA ASN A 258 10.69 9.24 -23.07
C ASN A 258 10.18 10.17 -21.97
#